data_AF-A0A7V5LTJ6-F1
#
_entry.id   AF-A0A7V5LTJ6-F1
#
_cell.length_a   1.000
_cell.length_b   1.000
_cell.length_c   1.000
_cell.angle_alpha   90.00
_cell.angle_beta   90.00
_cell.angle_gamma   90.00
#
_symmetry.space_group_name_H-M   'P 1'
#
loop_
_entity.id
_entity.type
_entity.pdbx_description
1 polymer ?
#
loop_
_entity_poly.entity_id
_entity_poly.type
_entity_poly.pdbx_seq_one_letter_code
_entity_poly.pdbx_strand_id
1 'polypeptide(L)'
;GQSSLRRAWRAYRFKSALFKFWAIAMERYSMPILYGKTADTETLVEQLKDLWVNGIIATDTATEIELLEPRVNIAGEFREAIEYANLLIARSLLVPPLLLTTERTGAYSLGRVHFNLFMTAVERLAKIIAEALINDLIYRLITYNFTDVKEYGSFLFRSQPSPEDMSRLALAFNQLVGAGVLDVSTDGDWIRSMLGAPKQKIETDTEYIKEAEKVYNDLFGGENSNE
;
A
#
# COMPACT_ATOMS: atom_id res chain seq x y z
N GLY A 1 1.91 23.18 -3.18
CA GLY A 1 2.14 21.75 -3.50
C GLY A 1 1.21 21.30 -4.61
N GLN A 2 1.55 20.24 -5.35
CA GLN A 2 0.65 19.55 -6.28
C GLN A 2 0.25 18.18 -5.72
N SER A 3 -1.02 17.80 -5.86
CA SER A 3 -1.49 16.48 -5.41
C SER A 3 -0.90 15.36 -6.26
N SER A 4 -0.40 14.31 -5.60
CA SER A 4 0.05 13.07 -6.21
C SER A 4 -1.05 12.38 -7.02
N LEU A 5 -2.32 12.55 -6.63
CA LEU A 5 -3.49 11.99 -7.33
C LEU A 5 -3.77 12.63 -8.69
N ARG A 6 -3.18 13.80 -8.97
CA ARG A 6 -3.39 14.47 -10.27
C ARG A 6 -2.89 13.62 -11.45
N ARG A 7 -1.86 12.79 -11.24
CA ARG A 7 -1.39 11.82 -12.25
C ARG A 7 -2.37 10.67 -12.48
N ALA A 8 -3.05 10.23 -11.41
CA ALA A 8 -4.04 9.15 -11.46
C ALA A 8 -5.37 9.56 -12.10
N TRP A 9 -5.67 10.87 -12.12
CA TRP A 9 -6.98 11.40 -12.43
C TRP A 9 -7.53 10.95 -13.80
N ARG A 10 -6.70 10.93 -14.85
CA ARG A 10 -7.14 10.52 -16.19
C ARG A 10 -7.59 9.06 -16.21
N ALA A 11 -6.81 8.18 -15.59
CA ALA A 11 -7.13 6.75 -15.50
C ALA A 11 -8.36 6.51 -14.62
N TYR A 12 -8.48 7.21 -13.49
CA TYR A 12 -9.67 7.16 -12.63
C TYR A 12 -10.93 7.59 -13.39
N ARG A 13 -10.91 8.74 -14.06
CA ARG A 13 -12.05 9.24 -14.84
C ARG A 13 -12.47 8.25 -15.94
N PHE A 14 -11.49 7.68 -16.65
CA PHE A 14 -11.73 6.66 -17.67
C PHE A 14 -12.40 5.42 -17.07
N LYS A 15 -11.85 4.87 -15.97
CA LYS A 15 -12.43 3.75 -15.22
C LYS A 15 -13.87 4.02 -14.77
N SER A 16 -14.14 5.20 -14.21
CA SER A 16 -15.47 5.58 -13.74
C SER A 16 -16.51 5.57 -14.88
N ALA A 17 -16.13 6.01 -16.08
CA ALA A 17 -17.01 5.94 -17.24
C ALA A 17 -17.22 4.49 -17.71
N LEU A 18 -16.15 3.66 -17.70
CA LEU A 18 -16.22 2.28 -18.14
C LEU A 18 -17.16 1.41 -17.29
N PHE A 19 -17.24 1.62 -15.98
CA PHE A 19 -18.17 0.85 -15.14
C PHE A 19 -19.62 0.94 -15.61
N LYS A 20 -20.05 2.13 -16.06
CA LYS A 20 -21.40 2.32 -16.58
C LYS A 20 -21.62 1.51 -17.87
N PHE A 21 -20.65 1.55 -18.78
CA PHE A 21 -20.73 0.78 -20.03
C PHE A 21 -20.63 -0.71 -19.79
N TRP A 22 -19.82 -1.14 -18.83
CA TRP A 22 -19.71 -2.54 -18.45
C TRP A 22 -21.03 -3.07 -17.88
N ALA A 23 -21.70 -2.31 -17.02
CA ALA A 23 -23.02 -2.69 -16.50
C ALA A 23 -24.07 -2.83 -17.62
N ILE A 24 -24.13 -1.87 -18.55
CA ILE A 24 -25.04 -1.91 -19.71
C ILE A 24 -24.71 -3.10 -20.62
N ALA A 25 -23.43 -3.39 -20.84
CA ALA A 25 -23.02 -4.56 -21.60
C ALA A 25 -23.50 -5.83 -20.91
N MET A 26 -23.19 -6.02 -19.63
CA MET A 26 -23.60 -7.18 -18.85
C MET A 26 -25.13 -7.40 -18.92
N GLU A 27 -25.93 -6.34 -18.76
CA GLU A 27 -27.39 -6.42 -18.89
C GLU A 27 -27.82 -6.95 -20.27
N ARG A 28 -27.24 -6.43 -21.36
CA ARG A 28 -27.54 -6.88 -22.73
C ARG A 28 -27.09 -8.31 -23.02
N TYR A 29 -25.96 -8.76 -22.45
CA TYR A 29 -25.49 -10.14 -22.62
C TYR A 29 -26.28 -11.13 -21.76
N SER A 30 -26.79 -10.70 -20.62
CA SER A 30 -27.66 -11.52 -19.78
C SER A 30 -29.08 -11.66 -20.35
N MET A 31 -29.48 -10.79 -21.30
CA MET A 31 -30.80 -10.80 -21.92
C MET A 31 -30.67 -10.73 -23.46
N PRO A 32 -30.44 -11.87 -24.13
CA PRO A 32 -30.39 -11.92 -25.59
C PRO A 32 -31.74 -11.52 -26.21
N ILE A 33 -31.67 -10.90 -27.39
CA ILE A 33 -32.88 -10.51 -28.12
C ILE A 33 -33.44 -11.74 -28.83
N LEU A 34 -34.70 -12.04 -28.58
CA LEU A 34 -35.42 -13.07 -29.32
C LEU A 34 -35.80 -12.54 -30.70
N TYR A 35 -35.40 -13.27 -31.74
CA TYR A 35 -35.73 -12.95 -33.11
C TYR A 35 -36.45 -14.13 -33.76
N GLY A 36 -37.66 -13.88 -34.27
CA GLY A 36 -38.43 -14.88 -34.98
C GLY A 36 -38.89 -14.36 -36.34
N LYS A 37 -38.94 -15.25 -37.32
CA LYS A 37 -39.48 -14.96 -38.66
C LYS A 37 -40.77 -15.73 -38.86
N THR A 38 -41.85 -15.03 -39.18
CA THR A 38 -43.13 -15.66 -39.52
C THR A 38 -43.96 -14.74 -40.43
N ALA A 39 -45.08 -15.26 -40.95
CA ALA A 39 -46.04 -14.48 -41.74
C ALA A 39 -46.98 -13.63 -40.87
N ASP A 40 -47.31 -14.08 -39.66
CA ASP A 40 -48.18 -13.37 -38.70
C ASP A 40 -47.40 -12.84 -37.49
N THR A 41 -47.10 -11.54 -37.50
CA THR A 41 -46.22 -10.92 -36.51
C THR A 41 -46.85 -10.77 -35.13
N GLU A 42 -48.18 -10.65 -35.01
CA GLU A 42 -48.82 -10.32 -33.73
C GLU A 42 -48.85 -11.53 -32.79
N THR A 43 -49.24 -12.69 -33.30
CA THR A 43 -49.27 -13.95 -32.53
C THR A 43 -47.87 -14.40 -32.10
N LEU A 44 -46.87 -14.21 -32.97
CA LEU A 44 -45.49 -14.52 -32.64
C LEU A 44 -44.95 -13.63 -31.52
N VAL A 45 -45.28 -12.33 -31.49
CA VAL A 45 -44.80 -11.45 -30.41
C VAL A 45 -45.35 -11.88 -29.05
N GLU A 46 -46.59 -12.36 -28.98
CA GLU A 46 -47.17 -12.89 -27.74
C GLU A 46 -46.46 -14.18 -27.29
N GLN A 47 -46.20 -15.08 -28.23
CA GLN A 47 -45.42 -16.30 -27.99
C GLN A 47 -43.97 -16.02 -27.55
N LEU A 48 -43.32 -15.01 -28.13
CA LEU A 48 -41.96 -14.60 -27.76
C LEU A 48 -41.92 -13.99 -26.35
N LYS A 49 -42.99 -13.31 -25.89
CA LYS A 49 -43.10 -12.84 -24.50
C LYS A 49 -43.21 -13.99 -23.52
N ASP A 50 -44.02 -15.00 -23.84
CA ASP A 50 -44.12 -16.21 -23.02
C ASP A 50 -42.80 -16.99 -22.98
N LEU A 51 -42.08 -17.04 -24.11
CA LEU A 51 -40.74 -17.62 -24.17
C LEU A 51 -39.75 -16.83 -23.31
N TRP A 52 -39.83 -15.50 -23.30
CA TRP A 52 -38.97 -14.66 -22.47
C TRP A 52 -39.13 -14.92 -20.97
N VAL A 53 -40.34 -15.31 -20.52
CA VAL A 53 -40.63 -15.62 -19.11
C VAL A 53 -40.36 -17.08 -18.76
N ASN A 54 -40.78 -18.02 -19.62
CA ASN A 54 -40.79 -19.45 -19.31
C ASN A 54 -39.63 -20.24 -19.92
N GLY A 55 -38.96 -19.69 -20.95
CA GLY A 55 -37.73 -20.23 -21.54
C GLY A 55 -37.88 -21.45 -22.44
N ILE A 56 -39.10 -21.91 -22.74
CA ILE A 56 -39.35 -23.12 -23.56
C ILE A 56 -40.46 -22.85 -24.57
N ILE A 57 -40.23 -23.20 -25.85
CA ILE A 57 -41.26 -23.16 -26.91
C ILE A 57 -41.11 -24.35 -27.86
N ALA A 58 -42.21 -24.80 -28.45
CA ALA A 58 -42.24 -25.70 -29.59
C ALA A 58 -42.78 -24.92 -30.79
N THR A 59 -42.08 -24.98 -31.92
CA THR A 59 -42.42 -24.24 -33.14
C THR A 59 -42.68 -25.17 -34.32
N ASP A 60 -43.36 -24.68 -35.35
CA ASP A 60 -43.54 -25.40 -36.62
C ASP A 60 -42.24 -25.38 -37.45
N THR A 61 -42.17 -26.20 -38.52
CA THR A 61 -40.97 -26.25 -39.37
C THR A 61 -40.75 -25.00 -40.22
N ALA A 62 -41.74 -24.10 -40.32
CA ALA A 62 -41.66 -22.89 -41.12
C ALA A 62 -41.20 -21.66 -40.32
N THR A 63 -41.42 -21.63 -39.00
CA THR A 63 -41.04 -20.49 -38.14
C THR A 63 -39.64 -20.71 -37.55
N GLU A 64 -38.68 -19.91 -38.01
CA GLU A 64 -37.33 -19.86 -37.44
C GLU A 64 -37.32 -18.92 -36.23
N ILE A 65 -36.85 -19.44 -35.09
CA ILE A 65 -36.62 -18.66 -33.86
C ILE A 65 -35.13 -18.77 -33.52
N GLU A 66 -34.46 -17.64 -33.45
CA GLU A 66 -33.04 -17.53 -33.12
C GLU A 66 -32.82 -16.56 -31.97
N LEU A 67 -31.89 -16.90 -31.09
CA LEU A 67 -31.35 -15.95 -30.11
C LEU A 67 -30.29 -15.10 -30.81
N LEU A 68 -30.53 -13.80 -30.89
CA LEU A 68 -29.52 -12.86 -31.36
C LEU A 68 -28.53 -12.57 -30.24
N GLU A 69 -27.58 -13.49 -30.06
CA GLU A 69 -26.45 -13.32 -29.16
C GLU A 69 -25.34 -12.51 -29.84
N PRO A 70 -24.72 -11.56 -29.12
CA PRO A 70 -23.54 -10.91 -29.65
C PRO A 70 -22.39 -11.94 -29.70
N ARG A 71 -21.79 -12.15 -30.89
CA ARG A 71 -20.71 -13.15 -31.12
C ARG A 71 -19.40 -12.86 -30.37
N VAL A 72 -19.25 -11.66 -29.81
CA VAL A 72 -18.02 -11.21 -29.14
C VAL A 72 -18.31 -11.03 -27.65
N ASN A 73 -17.38 -11.40 -26.78
CA ASN A 73 -17.47 -11.15 -25.33
C ASN A 73 -17.08 -9.70 -25.00
N ILE A 74 -17.93 -8.73 -25.35
CA ILE A 74 -17.66 -7.30 -25.09
C ILE A 74 -17.61 -7.01 -23.58
N ALA A 75 -18.36 -7.76 -22.76
CA ALA A 75 -18.30 -7.62 -21.31
C ALA A 75 -16.91 -7.94 -20.73
N GLY A 76 -16.21 -8.92 -21.29
CA GLY A 76 -14.82 -9.24 -20.95
C GLY A 76 -13.86 -8.11 -21.30
N GLU A 77 -14.00 -7.51 -22.48
CA GLU A 77 -13.14 -6.39 -22.93
C GLU A 77 -13.26 -5.17 -22.00
N PHE A 78 -14.48 -4.85 -21.55
CA PHE A 78 -14.70 -3.78 -20.57
C PHE A 78 -13.99 -4.07 -19.24
N ARG A 79 -14.04 -5.31 -18.76
CA ARG A 79 -13.33 -5.72 -17.54
C ARG A 79 -11.82 -5.56 -17.70
N GLU A 80 -11.25 -5.99 -18.82
CA GLU A 80 -9.82 -5.83 -19.10
C GLU A 80 -9.41 -4.35 -19.14
N ALA A 81 -10.21 -3.49 -19.77
CA ALA A 81 -9.97 -2.05 -19.80
C ALA A 81 -10.01 -1.41 -18.40
N ILE A 82 -10.93 -1.88 -17.53
CA ILE A 82 -11.00 -1.46 -16.12
C ILE A 82 -9.75 -1.89 -15.37
N GLU A 83 -9.27 -3.12 -15.56
CA GLU A 83 -8.04 -3.61 -14.92
C GLU A 83 -6.79 -2.87 -15.42
N TYR A 84 -6.72 -2.56 -16.70
CA TYR A 84 -5.66 -1.70 -17.22
C TYR A 84 -5.67 -0.32 -16.57
N ALA A 85 -6.85 0.28 -16.37
CA ALA A 85 -6.98 1.54 -15.66
C ALA A 85 -6.55 1.44 -14.17
N ASN A 86 -6.88 0.34 -13.48
CA ASN A 86 -6.38 0.06 -12.12
C ASN A 86 -4.86 0.05 -12.06
N LEU A 87 -4.23 -0.62 -13.03
CA LEU A 87 -2.78 -0.71 -13.14
C LEU A 87 -2.14 0.67 -13.40
N LEU A 88 -2.75 1.52 -14.23
CA LEU A 88 -2.27 2.89 -14.44
C LEU A 88 -2.37 3.74 -13.17
N ILE A 89 -3.46 3.60 -12.40
CA ILE A 89 -3.63 4.29 -11.12
C ILE A 89 -2.55 3.85 -10.13
N ALA A 90 -2.33 2.54 -9.98
CA ALA A 90 -1.30 2.00 -9.09
C ALA A 90 0.10 2.52 -9.46
N ARG A 91 0.46 2.49 -10.74
CA ARG A 91 1.75 3.02 -11.24
C ARG A 91 1.91 4.51 -10.99
N SER A 92 0.85 5.30 -11.09
CA SER A 92 0.90 6.75 -10.84
C SER A 92 1.25 7.11 -9.38
N LEU A 93 0.99 6.18 -8.47
CA LEU A 93 1.29 6.24 -7.04
C LEU A 93 2.56 5.47 -6.66
N LEU A 94 3.31 4.96 -7.64
CA LEU A 94 4.48 4.10 -7.44
C LEU A 94 4.16 2.82 -6.64
N VAL A 95 2.92 2.36 -6.70
CA VAL A 95 2.49 1.08 -6.11
C VAL A 95 2.65 -0.01 -7.18
N PRO A 96 3.51 -1.01 -6.96
CA PRO A 96 3.62 -2.13 -7.87
C PRO A 96 2.30 -2.92 -7.95
N PRO A 97 1.81 -3.24 -9.17
CA PRO A 97 0.53 -3.93 -9.33
C PRO A 97 0.51 -5.32 -8.70
N LEU A 98 1.67 -5.99 -8.63
CA LEU A 98 1.85 -7.30 -7.98
C LEU A 98 1.51 -7.29 -6.48
N LEU A 99 1.51 -6.13 -5.82
CA LEU A 99 1.06 -6.02 -4.42
C LEU A 99 -0.46 -5.95 -4.29
N LEU A 100 -1.16 -5.59 -5.38
CA LEU A 100 -2.61 -5.42 -5.41
C LEU A 100 -3.34 -6.63 -5.99
N THR A 101 -2.65 -7.45 -6.80
CA THR A 101 -3.22 -8.63 -7.45
C THR A 101 -2.80 -9.90 -6.72
N THR A 102 -3.76 -10.70 -6.27
CA THR A 102 -3.52 -11.99 -5.59
C THR A 102 -3.45 -13.19 -6.55
N GLU A 103 -3.70 -12.99 -7.84
CA GLU A 103 -4.01 -14.09 -8.77
C GLU A 103 -2.79 -14.85 -9.34
N ARG A 104 -1.55 -14.38 -9.11
CA ARG A 104 -0.34 -15.02 -9.66
C ARG A 104 0.49 -15.71 -8.57
N THR A 105 0.06 -16.91 -8.19
CA THR A 105 0.81 -17.84 -7.34
C THR A 105 2.13 -18.21 -8.03
N GLY A 106 3.28 -17.94 -7.40
CA GLY A 106 4.59 -18.43 -7.88
C GLY A 106 5.76 -17.44 -7.85
N ALA A 107 5.55 -16.17 -7.51
CA ALA A 107 6.60 -15.16 -7.60
C ALA A 107 6.89 -14.47 -6.26
N TYR A 108 7.04 -15.22 -5.16
CA TYR A 108 7.34 -14.65 -3.84
C TYR A 108 8.60 -13.77 -3.85
N SER A 109 9.65 -14.20 -4.54
CA SER A 109 10.88 -13.42 -4.73
C SER A 109 10.63 -12.11 -5.48
N LEU A 110 9.83 -12.13 -6.55
CA LEU A 110 9.43 -10.94 -7.30
C LEU A 110 8.57 -10.00 -6.46
N GLY A 111 7.64 -10.55 -5.67
CA GLY A 111 6.82 -9.81 -4.71
C GLY A 111 7.67 -9.07 -3.68
N ARG A 112 8.73 -9.71 -3.16
CA ARG A 112 9.68 -9.08 -2.22
C ARG A 112 10.43 -7.92 -2.87
N VAL A 113 10.91 -8.07 -4.11
CA VAL A 113 11.59 -6.97 -4.82
C VAL A 113 10.65 -5.77 -5.03
N HIS A 114 9.41 -6.03 -5.44
CA HIS A 114 8.41 -4.98 -5.59
C HIS A 114 8.04 -4.31 -4.26
N PHE A 115 7.89 -5.09 -3.19
CA PHE A 115 7.66 -4.55 -1.86
C PHE A 115 8.80 -3.63 -1.41
N ASN A 116 10.05 -4.03 -1.61
CA ASN A 116 11.21 -3.20 -1.28
C ASN A 116 11.19 -1.87 -2.05
N LEU A 117 10.90 -1.90 -3.36
CA LEU A 117 10.77 -0.68 -4.17
C LEU A 117 9.66 0.25 -3.65
N PHE A 118 8.52 -0.33 -3.26
CA PHE A 118 7.42 0.42 -2.65
C PHE A 118 7.85 1.06 -1.32
N MET A 119 8.54 0.31 -0.46
CA MET A 119 9.06 0.82 0.82
C MET A 119 10.06 1.96 0.60
N THR A 120 10.93 1.90 -0.40
CA THR A 120 11.83 3.01 -0.76
C THR A 120 11.05 4.27 -1.16
N ALA A 121 9.93 4.14 -1.88
CA ALA A 121 9.08 5.27 -2.22
C ALA A 121 8.41 5.88 -0.97
N VAL A 122 7.99 5.04 -0.02
CA VAL A 122 7.42 5.48 1.27
C VAL A 122 8.47 6.18 2.12
N GLU A 123 9.68 5.63 2.25
CA GLU A 123 10.79 6.24 2.98
C GLU A 123 11.15 7.62 2.44
N ARG A 124 11.12 7.79 1.11
CA ARG A 124 11.31 9.10 0.49
C ARG A 124 10.26 10.11 0.93
N LEU A 125 8.98 9.72 0.97
CA LEU A 125 7.92 10.61 1.45
C LEU A 125 8.09 10.95 2.93
N ALA A 126 8.47 9.96 3.73
CA ALA A 126 8.73 10.16 5.16
C ALA A 126 9.88 11.15 5.39
N LYS A 127 10.96 11.07 4.61
CA LYS A 127 12.08 12.04 4.63
C LYS A 127 11.63 13.45 4.28
N ILE A 128 10.84 13.63 3.22
CA ILE A 128 10.31 14.95 2.82
C ILE A 128 9.49 15.56 3.96
N ILE A 129 8.65 14.76 4.63
CA ILE A 129 7.83 15.22 5.75
C ILE A 129 8.70 15.58 6.96
N ALA A 130 9.68 14.73 7.28
CA ALA A 130 10.61 14.98 8.38
C ALA A 130 11.43 16.26 8.17
N GLU A 131 11.97 16.48 6.97
CA GLU A 131 12.69 17.71 6.61
C GLU A 131 11.78 18.94 6.76
N ALA A 132 10.54 18.87 6.28
CA ALA A 132 9.57 19.96 6.45
C ALA A 132 9.29 20.23 7.94
N LEU A 133 9.10 19.19 8.74
CA LEU A 133 8.84 19.31 10.18
C LEU A 133 10.06 19.91 10.92
N ILE A 134 11.28 19.50 10.56
CA ILE A 134 12.50 20.07 11.12
C ILE A 134 12.58 21.57 10.80
N ASN A 135 12.44 21.93 9.53
CA ASN A 135 12.62 23.31 9.06
C ASN A 135 11.52 24.25 9.54
N ASP A 136 10.26 23.79 9.56
CA ASP A 136 9.12 24.67 9.84
C ASP A 136 8.79 24.75 11.34
N LEU A 137 8.99 23.66 12.08
CA LEU A 137 8.59 23.56 13.49
C LEU A 137 9.79 23.47 14.44
N ILE A 138 10.64 22.45 14.29
CA ILE A 138 11.72 22.16 15.26
C ILE A 138 12.73 23.30 15.29
N TYR A 139 13.12 23.82 14.12
CA TYR A 139 14.02 24.97 14.00
C TYR A 139 13.56 26.14 14.87
N ARG A 140 12.27 26.49 14.81
CA ARG A 140 11.70 27.61 15.57
C ARG A 140 11.68 27.34 17.07
N LEU A 141 11.27 26.13 17.47
CA LEU A 141 11.23 25.74 18.87
C LEU A 141 12.62 25.77 19.51
N ILE A 142 13.62 25.23 18.82
CA ILE A 142 14.98 25.18 19.34
C ILE A 142 15.60 26.58 19.40
N THR A 143 15.48 27.37 18.33
CA THR A 143 16.06 28.72 18.26
C THR A 143 15.45 29.68 19.30
N TYR A 144 14.20 29.47 19.69
CA TYR A 144 13.56 30.30 20.73
C TYR A 144 14.05 29.96 22.14
N ASN A 145 14.43 28.71 22.41
CA ASN A 145 14.82 28.25 23.74
C ASN A 145 16.35 28.21 23.95
N PHE A 146 17.14 28.13 22.88
CA PHE A 146 18.59 27.96 22.94
C PHE A 146 19.31 28.92 21.99
N THR A 147 20.37 29.57 22.48
CA THR A 147 21.30 30.39 21.70
C THR A 147 22.46 29.55 21.16
N ASP A 148 23.02 29.94 20.00
CA ASP A 148 24.20 29.30 19.35
C ASP A 148 24.04 27.83 18.92
N VAL A 149 22.83 27.42 18.53
CA VAL A 149 22.59 26.08 17.99
C VAL A 149 23.09 25.96 16.55
N LYS A 150 23.97 24.98 16.31
CA LYS A 150 24.54 24.69 14.97
C LYS A 150 23.80 23.59 14.21
N GLU A 151 23.07 22.72 14.90
CA GLU A 151 22.37 21.58 14.32
C GLU A 151 20.99 21.38 14.97
N TYR A 152 19.97 21.11 14.15
CA TYR A 152 18.57 21.03 14.58
C TYR A 152 18.03 19.59 14.64
N GLY A 153 18.95 18.61 14.56
CA GLY A 153 18.65 17.18 14.62
C GLY A 153 18.12 16.61 13.30
N SER A 154 17.89 15.29 13.31
CA SER A 154 17.30 14.56 12.20
C SER A 154 16.41 13.41 12.71
N PHE A 155 15.39 13.05 11.93
CA PHE A 155 14.59 11.87 12.20
C PHE A 155 15.32 10.61 11.72
N LEU A 156 15.47 9.63 12.61
CA LEU A 156 16.06 8.33 12.26
C LEU A 156 15.01 7.43 11.60
N PHE A 157 15.17 7.18 10.30
CA PHE A 157 14.39 6.18 9.58
C PHE A 157 15.05 4.81 9.73
N ARG A 158 14.74 4.11 10.83
CA ARG A 158 15.17 2.72 10.99
C ARG A 158 14.19 1.81 10.26
N SER A 159 14.61 1.26 9.13
CA SER A 159 13.99 0.04 8.64
C SER A 159 14.48 -1.08 9.55
N GLN A 160 13.58 -1.73 10.29
CA GLN A 160 13.98 -2.90 11.08
C GLN A 160 14.50 -3.96 10.10
N PRO A 161 15.74 -4.46 10.29
CA PRO A 161 16.26 -5.51 9.42
C PRO A 161 15.31 -6.71 9.45
N SER A 162 15.05 -7.31 8.29
CA SER A 162 14.25 -8.53 8.24
C SER A 162 14.93 -9.64 9.06
N PRO A 163 14.21 -10.66 9.55
CA PRO A 163 14.83 -11.78 10.26
C PRO A 163 15.98 -12.45 9.47
N GLU A 164 15.86 -12.48 8.15
CA GLU A 164 16.91 -12.97 7.26
C GLU A 164 18.13 -12.05 7.23
N ASP A 165 17.91 -10.73 7.13
CA ASP A 165 19.01 -9.75 7.14
C ASP A 165 19.71 -9.71 8.49
N MET A 166 18.96 -9.87 9.58
CA MET A 166 19.49 -9.97 10.93
C MET A 166 20.40 -11.20 11.08
N SER A 167 20.00 -12.34 10.51
CA SER A 167 20.84 -13.55 10.48
C SER A 167 22.12 -13.34 9.67
N ARG A 168 22.03 -12.70 8.50
CA ARG A 168 23.22 -12.37 7.67
C ARG A 168 24.16 -11.40 8.37
N LEU A 169 23.62 -10.36 9.00
CA LEU A 169 24.40 -9.40 9.77
C LEU A 169 25.08 -10.07 10.97
N ALA A 170 24.38 -10.94 11.70
CA ALA A 170 24.97 -11.69 12.81
C ALA A 170 26.14 -12.58 12.34
N LEU A 171 26.00 -13.25 11.19
CA LEU A 171 27.09 -14.03 10.59
C LEU A 171 28.28 -13.15 10.19
N ALA A 172 28.03 -12.02 9.52
CA ALA A 172 29.08 -11.08 9.13
C ALA A 172 29.82 -10.50 10.35
N PHE A 173 29.10 -10.11 11.40
CA PHE A 173 29.70 -9.62 12.63
C PHE A 173 30.54 -10.69 13.33
N ASN A 174 30.07 -11.93 13.41
CA ASN A 174 30.87 -13.04 13.96
C ASN A 174 32.18 -13.25 13.17
N GLN A 175 32.15 -13.13 11.85
CA GLN A 175 33.36 -13.23 11.02
C GLN A 175 34.33 -12.07 11.26
N LEU A 176 33.82 -10.83 11.36
CA LEU A 176 34.62 -9.64 11.58
C LEU A 176 35.26 -9.61 12.98
N VAL A 177 34.52 -10.06 14.00
CA VAL A 177 35.05 -10.25 15.36
C VAL A 177 36.10 -11.37 15.37
N GLY A 178 35.83 -12.50 14.70
CA GLY A 178 36.80 -13.60 14.58
C GLY A 178 38.07 -13.22 13.81
N ALA A 179 37.98 -12.28 12.86
CA ALA A 179 39.11 -11.73 12.13
C ALA A 179 39.85 -10.61 12.88
N GLY A 180 39.36 -10.19 14.06
CA GLY A 180 39.94 -9.11 14.87
C GLY A 180 39.74 -7.71 14.30
N VAL A 181 38.83 -7.52 13.34
CA VAL A 181 38.52 -6.21 12.74
C VAL A 181 37.55 -5.41 13.60
N LEU A 182 36.66 -6.09 14.33
CA LEU A 182 35.72 -5.48 15.27
C LEU A 182 35.99 -6.00 16.68
N ASP A 183 35.87 -5.11 17.68
CA ASP A 183 35.94 -5.48 19.09
C ASP A 183 34.56 -5.32 19.74
N VAL A 184 34.09 -6.39 20.39
CA VAL A 184 32.79 -6.40 21.08
C VAL A 184 32.74 -5.37 22.22
N SER A 185 33.88 -5.03 22.81
CA SER A 185 33.96 -4.05 23.91
C SER A 185 33.70 -2.62 23.44
N THR A 186 34.23 -2.25 22.27
CA THR A 186 34.22 -0.88 21.74
C THR A 186 33.07 -0.69 20.74
N ASP A 187 32.82 -1.68 19.88
CA ASP A 187 31.83 -1.62 18.80
C ASP A 187 30.48 -2.22 19.19
N GLY A 188 30.34 -2.74 20.42
CA GLY A 188 29.16 -3.46 20.88
C GLY A 188 27.86 -2.67 20.76
N ASP A 189 27.88 -1.37 21.03
CA ASP A 189 26.69 -0.51 20.91
C ASP A 189 26.32 -0.22 19.46
N TRP A 190 27.31 -0.10 18.58
CA TRP A 190 27.10 0.03 17.15
C TRP A 190 26.50 -1.27 16.57
N ILE A 191 27.05 -2.43 16.92
CA ILE A 191 26.55 -3.75 16.52
C ILE A 191 25.10 -3.96 16.98
N ARG A 192 24.79 -3.62 18.25
CA ARG A 192 23.42 -3.71 18.79
C ARG A 192 22.45 -2.80 18.06
N SER A 193 22.87 -1.57 17.75
CA SER A 193 22.04 -0.62 17.01
C SER A 193 21.69 -1.13 15.61
N MET A 194 22.63 -1.81 14.95
CA MET A 194 22.46 -2.37 13.61
C MET A 194 21.57 -3.62 13.62
N LEU A 195 21.65 -4.43 14.67
CA LEU A 195 20.80 -5.60 14.87
C LEU A 195 19.42 -5.25 15.45
N GLY A 196 19.18 -4.00 15.85
CA GLY A 196 17.95 -3.60 16.55
C GLY A 196 17.83 -4.18 17.97
N ALA A 197 18.94 -4.65 18.54
CA ALA A 197 19.00 -5.16 19.90
C ALA A 197 18.94 -4.00 20.93
N PRO A 198 18.39 -4.22 22.13
CA PRO A 198 18.37 -3.21 23.18
C PRO A 198 19.81 -2.78 23.52
N LYS A 199 19.98 -1.48 23.87
CA LYS A 199 21.26 -0.98 24.37
C LYS A 199 21.66 -1.76 25.62
N GLN A 200 22.95 -2.03 25.76
CA GLN A 200 23.48 -2.57 27.01
C GLN A 200 23.27 -1.52 28.09
N LYS A 201 22.66 -1.88 29.22
CA LYS A 201 22.63 -0.98 30.38
C LYS A 201 24.07 -0.82 30.86
N ILE A 202 24.66 0.35 30.64
CA ILE A 202 25.95 0.70 31.22
C ILE A 202 25.64 1.21 32.63
N GLU A 203 26.32 0.70 33.66
CA GLU A 203 26.06 1.04 35.08
C GLU A 203 26.14 2.55 35.38
N THR A 204 26.77 3.35 34.52
CA THR A 204 26.87 4.82 34.61
C THR A 204 25.53 5.55 34.46
N ASP A 205 24.59 5.05 33.66
CA ASP A 205 23.26 5.71 33.53
C ASP A 205 22.50 5.72 34.87
N THR A 206 22.77 4.74 35.73
CA THR A 206 22.21 4.67 37.08
C THR A 206 22.77 5.73 38.03
N GLU A 207 23.97 6.27 37.79
CA GLU A 207 24.54 7.35 38.61
C GLU A 207 23.96 8.72 38.23
N TYR A 208 23.86 9.03 36.93
CA TYR A 208 23.26 10.28 36.46
C TYR A 208 21.77 10.38 36.83
N ILE A 209 21.02 9.27 36.77
CA ILE A 209 19.62 9.23 37.21
C ILE A 209 19.52 9.48 38.71
N LYS A 210 20.40 8.89 39.53
CA LYS A 210 20.45 9.12 40.97
C LYS A 210 20.85 10.55 41.33
N GLU A 211 21.79 11.15 40.62
CA GLU A 211 22.15 12.56 40.80
C GLU A 211 21.01 13.50 40.41
N ALA A 212 20.33 13.24 39.29
CA ALA A 212 19.18 14.03 38.86
C ALA A 212 18.00 13.92 39.85
N GLU A 213 17.72 12.72 40.38
CA GLU A 213 16.71 12.50 41.43
C GLU A 213 17.08 13.21 42.73
N LYS A 214 18.37 13.25 43.08
CA LYS A 214 18.86 13.95 44.27
C LYS A 214 18.70 15.47 44.13
N VAL A 215 19.10 16.03 42.98
CA VAL A 215 18.92 17.45 42.68
C VAL A 215 17.44 17.84 42.62
N TYR A 216 16.58 16.98 42.05
CA TYR A 216 15.14 17.20 42.05
C TYR A 216 14.54 17.22 43.47
N ASN A 217 14.92 16.26 44.32
CA ASN A 217 14.47 16.21 45.70
C ASN A 217 15.02 17.37 46.55
N ASP A 218 16.24 17.83 46.27
CA ASP A 218 16.82 19.00 46.95
C ASP A 218 16.15 20.32 46.53
N LEU A 219 15.68 20.43 45.27
CA LEU A 219 15.04 21.64 44.74
C LEU A 219 13.53 21.70 44.99
N PHE A 220 12.85 20.55 45.02
CA PHE A 220 11.39 20.47 45.03
C PHE A 220 10.82 19.54 46.13
N GLY A 221 11.66 18.81 46.86
CA GLY A 221 11.23 17.90 47.94
C GLY A 221 10.96 18.60 49.27
N GLY A 222 11.11 19.92 49.33
CA GLY A 222 10.91 20.74 50.52
C GLY A 222 9.62 21.55 50.52
N GLU A 223 8.47 20.93 50.29
CA GLU A 223 7.17 21.47 50.74
C GLU A 223 6.12 20.36 50.71
N ASN A 224 5.97 19.67 51.84
CA ASN A 224 4.71 19.14 52.39
C ASN A 224 5.02 18.27 53.62
N SER A 225 5.53 18.89 54.68
CA SER A 225 5.33 18.41 56.04
C SER A 225 5.62 19.54 57.03
N ASN A 226 4.63 20.39 57.27
CA ASN A 226 4.14 20.72 58.61
C ASN A 226 3.10 21.85 58.53
N GLU A 227 1.99 21.60 59.24
CA GLU A 227 0.78 22.42 59.49
C GLU A 227 -0.33 22.41 58.44
#